data_AF-Q6AIV3-F1
#
_entry.id   AF-Q6AIV3-F1
#
_cell.length_a   1.000
_cell.length_b   1.000
_cell.length_c   1.000
_cell.angle_alpha   90.00
_cell.angle_beta   90.00
_cell.angle_gamma   90.00
#
_symmetry.space_group_name_H-M   'P 1'
#
loop_
_entity.id
_entity.type
_entity.pdbx_description
1 polymer ?
#
loop_
_entity_poly.entity_id
_entity_poly.type
_entity_poly.pdbx_seq_one_letter_code
_entity_poly.pdbx_strand_id
1 'polypeptide(L)'
;MEFLTATVFSGVLYDMLKCGAGLASDNIKKKLQDWLIDDNMASNIEAELAKLQLSDEMSESAIAKKLTSSDEITKILKEIKPINQTTITQTHSGTGDNIAGNKVINN
;
A
#
# COMPACT_ATOMS: atom_id res chain seq x y z
N MET A 1 9.80 -10.34 6.35
CA MET A 1 9.13 -9.95 5.10
C MET A 1 8.44 -8.62 5.38
N GLU A 2 8.63 -7.61 4.54
CA GLU A 2 7.89 -6.35 4.68
C GLU A 2 6.44 -6.56 4.25
N PHE A 3 5.51 -6.03 5.06
CA PHE A 3 4.07 -6.02 4.80
C PHE A 3 3.49 -4.69 5.30
N LEU A 4 2.27 -4.36 4.87
CA LEU A 4 1.62 -3.12 5.29
C LEU A 4 1.25 -3.21 6.78
N THR A 5 1.94 -2.48 7.65
CA THR A 5 1.65 -2.52 9.10
C THR A 5 0.43 -1.66 9.45
N ALA A 6 -0.24 -1.98 10.56
CA ALA A 6 -1.35 -1.18 11.07
C ALA A 6 -0.93 0.27 11.36
N THR A 7 0.32 0.52 11.74
CA THR A 7 0.87 1.87 11.95
C THR A 7 0.96 2.67 10.65
N VAL A 8 1.53 2.07 9.59
CA VAL A 8 1.60 2.73 8.28
C VAL A 8 0.20 2.98 7.74
N PHE A 9 -0.68 1.98 7.86
CA PHE A 9 -2.04 2.09 7.37
C PHE A 9 -2.87 3.11 8.17
N SER A 10 -2.67 3.22 9.48
CA SER A 10 -3.37 4.22 10.30
C SER A 10 -3.01 5.65 9.91
N GLY A 11 -1.76 5.92 9.53
CA GLY A 11 -1.34 7.23 9.03
C GLY A 11 -2.07 7.59 7.74
N VAL A 12 -2.14 6.64 6.80
CA VAL A 12 -2.88 6.82 5.55
C VAL A 12 -4.36 7.09 5.79
N LEU A 13 -5.02 6.32 6.66
CA LEU A 13 -6.43 6.50 6.99
C LEU A 13 -6.68 7.82 7.72
N TYR A 14 -5.79 8.21 8.64
CA TYR A 14 -5.85 9.48 9.34
C TYR A 14 -5.80 10.65 8.34
N ASP A 15 -4.84 10.64 7.42
CA ASP A 15 -4.72 11.66 6.38
C ASP A 15 -5.97 11.72 5.49
N MET A 16 -6.53 10.56 5.12
CA MET A 16 -7.76 10.50 4.34
C MET A 16 -8.93 11.15 5.09
N LEU A 17 -9.14 10.76 6.35
CA LEU A 17 -10.22 11.30 7.18
C LEU A 17 -10.06 12.80 7.41
N LYS A 18 -8.86 13.28 7.71
CA LYS A 18 -8.57 14.72 7.88
C LYS A 18 -8.76 15.54 6.62
N CYS A 19 -8.53 14.95 5.45
CA CYS A 19 -8.79 15.60 4.17
C CYS A 19 -10.25 15.47 3.71
N GLY A 20 -11.13 14.84 4.50
CA GLY A 20 -12.52 14.57 4.12
C GLY A 20 -12.67 13.54 2.98
N ALA A 21 -11.63 12.75 2.71
CA ALA A 21 -11.68 11.69 1.72
C ALA A 21 -12.40 10.45 2.31
N GLY A 22 -13.38 9.92 1.57
CA GLY A 22 -14.07 8.70 1.97
C GLY A 22 -13.15 7.48 1.96
N LEU A 23 -13.38 6.53 2.88
CA LEU A 23 -12.65 5.25 2.99
C LEU A 23 -13.12 4.22 1.95
N ALA A 24 -13.30 4.65 0.71
CA ALA A 24 -13.72 3.81 -0.41
C ALA A 24 -12.52 3.13 -1.08
N SER A 25 -12.76 1.96 -1.68
CA SER A 25 -11.75 1.13 -2.37
C SER A 25 -10.85 1.93 -3.32
N ASP A 26 -11.42 2.78 -4.16
CA ASP A 26 -10.67 3.59 -5.12
C ASP A 26 -9.71 4.58 -4.44
N ASN A 27 -10.15 5.20 -3.35
CA ASN A 27 -9.32 6.14 -2.60
C ASN A 27 -8.20 5.43 -1.85
N ILE A 28 -8.49 4.25 -1.29
CA ILE A 28 -7.50 3.40 -0.61
C ILE A 28 -6.40 2.98 -1.59
N LYS A 29 -6.78 2.48 -2.77
CA LYS A 29 -5.82 2.11 -3.83
C LYS A 29 -4.98 3.30 -4.27
N LYS A 30 -5.60 4.46 -4.47
CA LYS A 30 -4.90 5.69 -4.86
C LYS A 30 -3.87 6.12 -3.82
N LYS A 31 -4.18 5.97 -2.53
CA LYS A 31 -3.26 6.33 -1.43
C LYS A 31 -2.18 5.29 -1.17
N LEU A 32 -2.44 4.03 -1.50
CA LEU A 32 -1.50 2.91 -1.33
C LEU A 32 -0.88 2.49 -2.67
N GLN A 33 -0.55 3.46 -3.54
CA GLN A 33 -0.01 3.19 -4.88
C GLN A 33 1.31 2.40 -4.90
N ASP A 34 2.09 2.47 -3.82
CA ASP A 34 3.37 1.74 -3.66
C ASP A 34 3.17 0.32 -3.14
N TRP A 35 1.91 -0.10 -2.94
CA TRP A 35 1.53 -1.41 -2.44
C TRP A 35 0.72 -2.18 -3.49
N LEU A 36 0.94 -3.49 -3.55
CA LEU A 36 0.23 -4.38 -4.46
C LEU A 36 -1.17 -4.70 -3.89
N ILE A 37 -2.16 -3.90 -4.30
CA ILE A 37 -3.56 -4.04 -3.87
C ILE A 37 -4.46 -4.15 -5.11
N ASP A 38 -5.09 -5.32 -5.27
CA ASP A 38 -6.08 -5.55 -6.31
C ASP A 38 -7.49 -5.07 -5.91
N ASP A 39 -8.44 -5.12 -6.85
CA ASP A 39 -9.82 -4.64 -6.63
C ASP A 39 -10.57 -5.45 -5.57
N ASN A 40 -10.32 -6.76 -5.49
CA ASN A 40 -10.97 -7.62 -4.50
C ASN A 40 -10.48 -7.30 -3.10
N MET A 41 -9.16 -7.16 -2.95
CA MET A 41 -8.51 -6.80 -1.70
C MET A 41 -8.92 -5.41 -1.24
N ALA A 42 -8.98 -4.42 -2.14
CA ALA A 42 -9.46 -3.07 -1.82
C ALA A 42 -10.92 -3.10 -1.31
N SER A 43 -11.79 -3.86 -1.98
CA SER A 43 -13.20 -4.03 -1.59
C SER A 43 -13.32 -4.67 -0.21
N ASN A 44 -12.50 -5.68 0.09
CA ASN A 44 -12.47 -6.32 1.40
C ASN A 44 -12.00 -5.35 2.49
N ILE A 45 -10.97 -4.55 2.21
CA ILE A 45 -10.49 -3.52 3.14
C ILE A 45 -11.61 -2.51 3.44
N GLU A 46 -12.28 -1.97 2.41
CA GLU A 46 -13.40 -1.04 2.58
C GLU A 46 -14.51 -1.65 3.45
N ALA A 47 -14.92 -2.89 3.16
CA ALA A 47 -15.96 -3.58 3.91
C ALA A 47 -15.59 -3.78 5.39
N GLU A 48 -14.34 -4.11 5.68
CA GLU A 48 -13.87 -4.25 7.07
C GLU A 48 -13.72 -2.89 7.78
N LEU A 49 -13.22 -1.86 7.09
CA LEU A 49 -13.11 -0.52 7.65
C LEU A 49 -14.47 0.08 8.02
N ALA A 50 -15.51 -0.20 7.23
CA ALA A 50 -16.87 0.23 7.52
C ALA A 50 -17.38 -0.30 8.88
N LYS A 51 -16.92 -1.49 9.31
CA LYS A 51 -17.26 -2.08 10.61
C LYS A 51 -16.54 -1.40 11.78
N LEU A 52 -15.38 -0.79 11.53
CA LEU A 52 -14.55 -0.19 12.57
C LEU A 52 -15.05 1.18 13.05
N GLN A 53 -16.00 1.81 12.35
CA GLN A 53 -16.55 3.13 12.70
C GLN A 53 -15.42 4.13 13.00
N LEU A 54 -14.54 4.34 12.02
CA LEU A 54 -13.47 5.32 12.10
C LEU A 54 -14.06 6.72 11.86
N SER A 55 -13.55 7.72 12.59
CA SER A 55 -13.92 9.12 12.39
C SER A 55 -12.69 10.00 12.34
N ASP A 56 -12.87 11.19 11.75
CA ASP A 56 -11.85 12.25 11.67
C ASP A 56 -11.49 12.86 13.03
N GLU A 57 -12.29 12.63 14.07
CA GLU A 57 -11.96 13.01 15.45
C GLU A 57 -10.92 12.09 16.10
N MET A 58 -10.70 10.90 15.54
CA MET A 58 -9.76 9.93 16.08
C MET A 58 -8.30 10.34 15.81
N SER A 59 -7.42 10.04 16.77
CA SER A 59 -5.97 10.13 16.53
C SER A 59 -5.47 8.94 15.72
N GLU A 60 -4.35 9.11 15.03
CA GLU A 60 -3.67 8.03 14.31
C GLU A 60 -3.44 6.79 15.20
N SER A 61 -3.00 7.00 16.44
CA SER A 61 -2.80 5.91 17.41
C SER A 61 -4.11 5.20 17.77
N ALA A 62 -5.23 5.92 17.87
CA ALA A 62 -6.54 5.32 18.13
C ALA A 62 -7.02 4.49 16.92
N ILE A 63 -6.77 4.95 15.70
CA ILE A 63 -7.04 4.20 14.47
C ILE A 63 -6.19 2.93 14.43
N ALA A 64 -4.89 3.03 14.69
CA ALA A 64 -3.99 1.88 14.74
C ALA A 64 -4.48 0.80 15.72
N LYS A 65 -4.91 1.21 16.92
CA LYS A 65 -5.47 0.29 17.92
C LYS A 65 -6.72 -0.43 17.40
N LYS A 66 -7.63 0.27 16.73
CA LYS A 66 -8.82 -0.34 16.11
C LYS A 66 -8.44 -1.34 15.02
N LEU A 67 -7.49 -1.00 14.14
CA LEU A 67 -7.00 -1.92 13.12
C LEU A 67 -6.41 -3.19 13.74
N THR A 68 -5.58 -3.06 14.78
CA THR A 68 -4.96 -4.22 15.46
C THR A 68 -5.95 -5.05 16.28
N SER A 69 -7.12 -4.50 16.61
CA SER A 69 -8.18 -5.23 17.31
C SER A 69 -9.06 -6.08 16.37
N SER A 70 -8.92 -5.88 15.06
CA SER A 70 -9.60 -6.67 14.03
C SER A 70 -8.63 -7.71 13.46
N ASP A 71 -8.96 -8.97 13.70
CA ASP A 71 -8.20 -10.10 13.16
C ASP A 71 -8.28 -10.15 11.63
N GLU A 72 -9.46 -9.90 11.05
CA GLU A 72 -9.69 -9.80 9.59
C GLU A 72 -8.80 -8.74 8.93
N ILE A 73 -8.82 -7.49 9.42
CA ILE A 73 -7.97 -6.42 8.87
C ILE A 73 -6.49 -6.82 9.01
N THR A 74 -6.09 -7.30 10.18
CA THR A 74 -4.70 -7.67 10.43
C THR A 74 -4.24 -8.78 9.48
N LYS A 75 -5.13 -9.71 9.12
CA LYS A 75 -4.87 -10.75 8.13
C LYS A 75 -4.70 -10.17 6.73
N ILE A 76 -5.63 -9.32 6.28
CA ILE A 76 -5.56 -8.66 4.96
C ILE A 76 -4.25 -7.86 4.84
N LEU A 77 -3.91 -7.07 5.86
CA LEU A 77 -2.70 -6.25 5.89
C LEU A 77 -1.40 -7.05 5.75
N LYS A 78 -1.36 -8.28 6.27
CA LYS A 78 -0.20 -9.18 6.13
C LYS A 78 -0.05 -9.77 4.73
N GLU A 79 -1.12 -9.78 3.93
CA GLU A 79 -1.11 -10.26 2.55
C GLU A 79 -0.64 -9.17 1.57
N ILE A 80 -0.78 -7.89 1.95
CA ILE A 80 -0.35 -6.74 1.14
C ILE A 80 1.18 -6.64 1.13
N LYS A 81 1.73 -6.71 -0.07
CA LYS A 81 3.19 -6.61 -0.32
C LYS A 81 3.53 -5.26 -0.95
N PRO A 82 4.70 -4.69 -0.65
CA PRO A 82 5.17 -3.52 -1.39
C PRO A 82 5.41 -3.90 -2.85
N ILE A 83 5.20 -2.95 -3.76
CA ILE A 83 5.61 -3.11 -5.16
C ILE A 83 7.13 -3.08 -5.17
N ASN A 84 7.77 -4.19 -5.55
CA ASN A 84 9.21 -4.24 -5.77
C ASN A 84 9.55 -3.43 -7.02
N GLN A 85 9.70 -2.11 -6.90
CA GLN A 85 10.27 -1.30 -7.98
C GLN A 85 11.75 -1.68 -8.10
N THR A 86 12.10 -2.42 -9.16
CA THR A 86 13.50 -2.61 -9.52
C THR A 86 14.00 -1.30 -10.12
N THR A 87 14.46 -0.37 -9.28
CA THR A 87 15.05 0.88 -9.75
C THR A 87 16.41 0.57 -10.38
N ILE A 88 16.45 0.39 -11.70
CA ILE A 88 17.72 0.30 -12.44
C ILE A 88 18.22 1.73 -12.67
N THR A 89 19.04 2.24 -11.75
CA THR A 89 19.74 3.51 -11.95
C THR A 89 20.97 3.25 -12.82
N GLN A 90 20.89 3.52 -14.13
CA GLN A 90 22.05 3.53 -15.01
C GLN A 90 22.58 4.95 -15.18
N THR A 91 23.68 5.28 -14.51
CA THR A 91 24.43 6.51 -14.77
C THR A 91 25.33 6.27 -15.97
N HIS A 92 24.98 6.83 -17.13
CA HIS A 92 25.79 6.73 -18.35
C HIS A 92 26.62 7.99 -18.58
N SER A 93 27.94 7.85 -18.70
CA SER A 93 28.87 8.90 -19.15
C SER A 93 29.69 8.42 -20.35
N GLY A 94 29.03 7.91 -21.40
CA GLY A 94 29.65 7.47 -22.65
C GLY A 94 28.62 7.41 -23.78
N THR A 95 28.86 6.64 -24.84
CA THR A 95 27.84 6.18 -25.80
C THR A 95 27.78 4.66 -25.71
N GLY A 96 26.64 4.07 -25.35
CA GLY A 96 26.47 2.62 -25.25
C GLY A 96 25.01 2.19 -25.26
N ASP A 97 24.75 1.05 -25.89
CA ASP A 97 23.41 0.46 -26.03
C ASP A 97 22.88 -0.13 -24.72
N ASN A 98 21.61 0.14 -24.42
CA ASN A 98 20.90 -0.50 -23.30
C ASN A 98 20.24 -1.80 -23.77
N ILE A 99 20.74 -2.95 -23.31
CA ILE A 99 20.12 -4.27 -23.52
C ILE A 99 19.46 -4.72 -22.23
N ALA A 100 18.13 -4.79 -22.21
CA ALA A 100 17.35 -5.42 -21.14
C ALA A 100 17.18 -6.93 -21.45
N GLY A 101 18.15 -7.75 -21.03
CA GLY A 101 18.08 -9.22 -21.15
C GLY A 101 19.44 -9.91 -21.28
N ASN A 102 19.45 -11.25 -21.16
CA ASN A 102 20.64 -12.07 -21.39
C ASN A 102 21.11 -11.92 -22.85
N LYS A 103 22.24 -11.23 -23.05
CA LYS A 103 22.91 -11.15 -24.35
C LYS A 103 23.61 -12.49 -24.61
N VAL A 104 23.00 -13.36 -25.41
CA VAL A 104 23.71 -14.50 -25.99
C VAL A 104 24.59 -13.96 -27.11
N ILE A 105 25.90 -13.92 -26.88
CA ILE A 105 26.89 -13.60 -27.91
C ILE A 105 27.33 -14.94 -28.51
N ASN A 106 26.92 -15.23 -29.73
CA ASN A 106 27.53 -16.31 -30.52
C ASN A 106 28.71 -15.71 -31.29
N ASN A 107 29.90 -16.30 -31.10
CA ASN A 107 31.11 -16.01 -31.87
C ASN A 107 30.99 -16.50 -33.32
#